data_AF-A0A539D8Y2-F1
#
_entry.id   AF-A0A539D8Y2-F1
#
_cell.length_a   1.000
_cell.length_b   1.000
_cell.length_c   1.000
_cell.angle_alpha   90.00
_cell.angle_beta   90.00
_cell.angle_gamma   90.00
#
_symmetry.space_group_name_H-M   'P 1'
#
loop_
_entity.id
_entity.type
_entity.pdbx_description
1 polymer ?
#
loop_
_entity_poly.entity_id
_entity_poly.type
_entity_poly.pdbx_seq_one_letter_code
_entity_poly.pdbx_strand_id
1 'polypeptide(L)'
;MLVSHRMIRVLFLLLLFPAVAGASPLGRSFTYQGQLSQSGTPLEGTVTLRFSLWDMAGTGDPPTGGALVGSAQTVADVPISGGLFSVELNSGTEFGGTAFNGEARWLQVEVCTDGTCGSSTVLGPRQPMTAAPYALGPWQLSGTSISYTNGKVGIGTAAPGASLHVKTLDEGLRIEGSAIGNPNSAWISFSDASGTSLGYVGDGSSQDANMYLSSYANDVIIYTAGGYNVTKANGRVGIGTTAPAEKLDVRGNIKLGTSGQYFARGRVSSTGAVLSGTGFTASQVNLGIYSIQFDTAFPTGQSPIITASAESLGSALFAVVAFTTTTQAQIRIFNAAGAATSRGFFFITAGTR
;
A
#
# COMPACT_ATOMS: atom_id res chain seq x y z
N MET A 1 -2.72 64.63 44.64
CA MET A 1 -2.24 63.25 44.39
C MET A 1 -1.92 63.16 42.90
N LEU A 2 -0.69 63.50 42.49
CA LEU A 2 -0.25 63.44 41.10
C LEU A 2 0.18 62.01 40.77
N VAL A 3 -0.47 61.36 39.79
CA VAL A 3 -0.10 60.02 39.32
C VAL A 3 0.75 60.15 38.05
N SER A 4 2.05 59.94 38.23
CA SER A 4 3.06 59.80 37.17
C SER A 4 2.82 58.49 36.40
N HIS A 5 2.56 58.57 35.09
CA HIS A 5 2.50 57.39 34.22
C HIS A 5 3.82 57.26 33.46
N ARG A 6 4.62 56.25 33.86
CA ARG A 6 5.84 55.84 33.16
C ARG A 6 5.47 55.16 31.84
N MET A 7 5.86 55.75 30.71
CA MET A 7 5.78 55.10 29.40
C MET A 7 6.75 53.90 29.34
N ILE A 8 6.21 52.69 29.27
CA ILE A 8 6.96 51.47 28.92
C ILE A 8 7.05 51.44 27.38
N ARG A 9 8.26 51.61 26.83
CA ARG A 9 8.53 51.39 25.40
C ARG A 9 8.76 49.90 25.19
N VAL A 10 7.78 49.21 24.61
CA VAL A 10 7.92 47.82 24.15
C VAL A 10 8.62 47.84 22.79
N LEU A 11 9.84 47.32 22.73
CA LEU A 11 10.59 47.11 21.50
C LEU A 11 10.10 45.81 20.85
N PHE A 12 9.33 45.91 19.77
CA PHE A 12 8.96 44.76 18.94
C PHE A 12 10.14 44.36 18.06
N LEU A 13 10.75 43.21 18.34
CA LEU A 13 11.76 42.59 17.46
C LEU A 13 11.03 41.92 16.29
N LEU A 14 11.10 42.52 15.10
CA LEU A 14 10.55 41.97 13.87
C LEU A 14 11.46 40.83 13.37
N LEU A 15 11.09 39.59 13.67
CA LEU A 15 11.71 38.39 13.08
C LEU A 15 11.31 38.29 11.60
N LEU A 16 12.22 38.68 10.70
CA LEU A 16 12.08 38.37 9.26
C LEU A 16 12.33 36.87 9.06
N PHE A 17 11.26 36.11 8.81
CA PHE A 17 11.36 34.79 8.23
C PHE A 17 11.63 34.93 6.73
N PRO A 18 12.62 34.22 6.15
CA PRO A 18 12.76 34.17 4.69
C PRO A 18 11.50 33.53 4.11
N ALA A 19 10.78 34.28 3.28
CA ALA A 19 9.69 33.74 2.49
C ALA A 19 10.28 32.70 1.54
N VAL A 20 9.90 31.44 1.72
CA VAL A 20 10.13 30.40 0.73
C VAL A 20 9.23 30.76 -0.46
N ALA A 21 9.82 31.32 -1.51
CA ALA A 21 9.14 31.50 -2.78
C ALA A 21 8.81 30.10 -3.34
N GLY A 22 7.58 29.64 -3.12
CA GLY A 22 7.06 28.48 -3.82
C GLY A 22 7.04 28.77 -5.32
N ALA A 23 7.49 27.83 -6.15
CA ALA A 23 7.32 27.94 -7.58
C ALA A 23 5.82 28.11 -7.88
N SER A 24 5.45 29.20 -8.55
CA SER A 24 4.08 29.35 -9.04
C SER A 24 3.81 28.22 -10.04
N PRO A 25 2.69 27.50 -9.96
CA PRO A 25 2.30 26.60 -11.03
C PRO A 25 2.30 27.39 -12.35
N LEU A 26 2.82 26.77 -13.41
CA LEU A 26 2.70 27.32 -14.76
C LEU A 26 1.23 27.59 -15.03
N GLY A 27 0.89 28.83 -15.35
CA GLY A 27 -0.46 29.21 -15.76
C GLY A 27 -0.85 28.46 -17.02
N ARG A 28 -2.16 28.40 -17.29
CA ARG A 28 -2.67 27.87 -18.57
C ARG A 28 -2.64 28.93 -19.68
N SER A 29 -2.05 30.09 -19.42
CA SER A 29 -1.89 31.14 -20.40
C SER A 29 -0.77 30.81 -21.37
N PHE A 30 -0.88 31.34 -22.58
CA PHE A 30 0.16 31.22 -23.58
C PHE A 30 0.19 32.47 -24.45
N THR A 31 1.37 32.79 -24.96
CA THR A 31 1.54 33.87 -25.92
C THR A 31 1.10 33.39 -27.30
N TYR A 32 0.25 34.17 -27.96
CA TYR A 32 -0.07 34.01 -29.37
C TYR A 32 0.43 35.23 -30.15
N GLN A 33 1.16 34.95 -31.23
CA GLN A 33 1.71 35.97 -32.12
C GLN A 33 1.19 35.74 -33.53
N GLY A 34 0.91 36.83 -34.23
CA GLY A 34 0.37 36.77 -35.58
C GLY A 34 0.71 38.01 -36.38
N GLN A 35 0.38 37.95 -37.68
CA GLN A 35 0.48 39.06 -38.61
C GLN A 35 -0.88 39.33 -39.25
N LEU A 36 -1.33 40.58 -39.24
CA LEU A 36 -2.50 41.06 -39.97
C LEU A 36 -2.07 41.90 -41.17
N SER A 37 -2.75 41.67 -42.28
CA SER A 37 -2.65 42.52 -43.46
C SER A 37 -4.05 42.86 -43.95
N GLN A 38 -4.20 44.04 -44.52
CA GLN A 38 -5.42 44.47 -45.21
C GLN A 38 -5.05 44.76 -46.65
N SER A 39 -5.72 44.09 -47.60
CA SER A 39 -5.48 44.25 -49.05
C SER A 39 -4.01 44.09 -49.45
N GLY A 40 -3.27 43.20 -48.78
CA GLY A 40 -1.86 42.92 -49.05
C GLY A 40 -0.86 43.88 -48.38
N THR A 41 -1.34 44.93 -47.70
CA THR A 41 -0.47 45.82 -46.90
C THR A 41 -0.52 45.42 -45.42
N PRO A 42 0.61 45.37 -44.70
CA PRO A 42 0.61 45.16 -43.27
C PRO A 42 -0.27 46.19 -42.57
N LEU A 43 -1.12 45.73 -41.66
CA LEU A 43 -1.98 46.62 -40.89
C LEU A 43 -1.14 47.42 -39.87
N GLU A 44 -1.54 48.64 -39.56
CA GLU A 44 -0.92 49.50 -38.53
C GLU A 44 -2.02 50.04 -37.60
N GLY A 45 -1.68 50.28 -36.33
CA GLY A 45 -2.58 50.89 -35.35
C GLY A 45 -3.07 49.92 -34.28
N THR A 46 -4.29 50.08 -33.81
CA THR A 46 -4.88 49.24 -32.76
C THR A 46 -6.15 48.56 -33.25
N VAL A 47 -6.31 47.28 -32.91
CA VAL A 47 -7.51 46.49 -33.25
C VAL A 47 -8.06 45.77 -32.03
N THR A 48 -9.34 45.41 -32.07
CA THR A 48 -9.90 44.43 -31.12
C THR A 48 -9.93 43.06 -31.78
N LEU A 49 -9.40 42.05 -31.11
CA LEU A 49 -9.33 40.67 -31.61
C LEU A 49 -10.18 39.74 -30.75
N ARG A 50 -10.85 38.77 -31.37
CA ARG A 50 -11.53 37.68 -30.66
C ARG A 50 -10.89 36.35 -31.01
N PHE A 51 -10.61 35.56 -29.98
CA PHE A 51 -10.00 34.23 -30.08
C PHE A 51 -10.97 33.18 -29.55
N SER A 52 -11.13 32.08 -30.28
CA SER A 52 -11.93 30.94 -29.83
C SER A 52 -11.23 29.63 -30.14
N LEU A 53 -11.35 28.66 -29.22
CA LEU A 53 -10.73 27.35 -29.34
C LEU A 53 -11.76 26.32 -29.81
N TRP A 54 -11.39 25.46 -30.76
CA TRP A 54 -12.29 24.50 -31.38
C TRP A 54 -11.70 23.09 -31.38
N ASP A 55 -12.57 22.09 -31.33
CA ASP A 55 -12.22 20.65 -31.39
C ASP A 55 -12.01 20.12 -32.82
N MET A 56 -12.16 20.97 -33.82
CA MET A 56 -12.01 20.64 -35.23
C MET A 56 -11.52 21.86 -36.03
N ALA A 57 -10.73 21.60 -37.08
CA ALA A 57 -10.23 22.64 -37.99
C ALA A 57 -11.35 23.42 -38.69
N GLY A 58 -12.49 22.76 -38.91
CA GLY A 58 -13.59 23.27 -39.71
C GLY A 58 -13.35 23.16 -41.22
N THR A 59 -14.35 23.56 -42.00
CA THR A 59 -14.33 23.56 -43.48
C THR A 59 -14.72 24.93 -44.04
N GLY A 60 -14.09 25.35 -45.13
CA GLY A 60 -14.40 26.61 -45.83
C GLY A 60 -13.63 27.84 -45.30
N ASP A 61 -13.94 29.00 -45.89
CA ASP A 61 -13.44 30.32 -45.49
C ASP A 61 -14.61 31.34 -45.54
N PRO A 62 -15.17 31.77 -44.38
CA PRO A 62 -14.71 31.45 -43.03
C PRO A 62 -14.98 29.98 -42.63
N PRO A 63 -14.15 29.40 -41.75
CA PRO A 63 -14.25 28.00 -41.34
C PRO A 63 -15.55 27.71 -40.56
N THR A 64 -16.21 26.60 -40.88
CA THR A 64 -17.45 26.12 -40.24
C THR A 64 -17.29 24.70 -39.68
N GLY A 65 -18.08 24.34 -38.67
CA GLY A 65 -18.03 23.02 -38.01
C GLY A 65 -17.14 22.97 -36.76
N GLY A 66 -17.14 21.82 -36.07
CA GLY A 66 -16.55 21.64 -34.74
C GLY A 66 -17.41 22.23 -33.61
N ALA A 67 -17.08 21.86 -32.37
CA ALA A 67 -17.60 22.46 -31.15
C ALA A 67 -16.60 23.45 -30.54
N LEU A 68 -17.14 24.53 -29.99
CA LEU A 68 -16.37 25.50 -29.21
C LEU A 68 -15.91 24.86 -27.90
N VAL A 69 -14.64 25.01 -27.57
CA VAL A 69 -14.02 24.59 -26.33
C VAL A 69 -13.89 25.80 -25.40
N GLY A 70 -14.70 25.80 -24.34
CA GLY A 70 -14.77 26.90 -23.39
C GLY A 70 -15.51 28.12 -23.96
N SER A 71 -14.96 29.31 -23.71
CA SER A 71 -15.50 30.61 -24.12
C SER A 71 -14.50 31.36 -25.01
N ALA A 72 -15.01 32.26 -25.84
CA ALA A 72 -14.17 33.12 -26.66
C ALA A 72 -13.55 34.23 -25.80
N GLN A 73 -12.28 34.54 -26.04
CA GLN A 73 -11.55 35.65 -25.40
C GLN A 73 -11.51 36.84 -26.36
N THR A 74 -12.06 37.98 -25.94
CA THR A 74 -11.92 39.25 -26.65
C THR A 74 -10.80 40.06 -26.02
N VAL A 75 -9.83 40.49 -26.83
CA VAL A 75 -8.70 41.33 -26.44
C VAL A 75 -8.86 42.67 -27.15
N ALA A 76 -9.19 43.71 -26.40
CA ALA A 76 -9.33 45.07 -26.90
C ALA A 76 -7.97 45.76 -27.05
N ASP A 77 -7.92 46.80 -27.89
CA ASP A 77 -6.79 47.72 -28.04
C ASP A 77 -5.43 47.03 -28.31
N VAL A 78 -5.44 45.94 -29.08
CA VAL A 78 -4.23 45.19 -29.45
C VAL A 78 -3.38 46.06 -30.39
N PRO A 79 -2.15 46.45 -29.98
CA PRO A 79 -1.27 47.22 -30.85
C PRO A 79 -0.73 46.33 -31.97
N ILE A 80 -0.76 46.87 -33.18
CA ILE A 80 -0.25 46.26 -34.40
C ILE A 80 0.85 47.19 -34.95
N SER A 81 2.03 46.64 -35.20
CA SER A 81 3.14 47.36 -35.85
C SER A 81 3.79 46.48 -36.90
N GLY A 82 3.94 46.97 -38.13
CA GLY A 82 4.38 46.18 -39.27
C GLY A 82 3.48 44.98 -39.56
N GLY A 83 2.18 45.08 -39.23
CA GLY A 83 1.22 43.97 -39.25
C GLY A 83 1.35 43.00 -38.06
N LEU A 84 2.40 43.06 -37.25
CA LEU A 84 2.64 42.10 -36.17
C LEU A 84 1.90 42.46 -34.89
N PHE A 85 1.41 41.44 -34.18
CA PHE A 85 0.89 41.57 -32.82
C PHE A 85 1.32 40.39 -31.93
N SER A 86 1.23 40.61 -30.62
CA SER A 86 1.44 39.59 -29.59
C SER A 86 0.40 39.78 -28.49
N VAL A 87 -0.30 38.71 -28.12
CA VAL A 87 -1.30 38.71 -27.03
C VAL A 87 -1.08 37.53 -26.10
N GLU A 88 -1.49 37.68 -24.85
CA GLU A 88 -1.60 36.55 -23.91
C GLU A 88 -3.02 36.00 -23.95
N LEU A 89 -3.14 34.70 -24.21
CA LEU A 89 -4.43 34.00 -24.26
C LEU A 89 -4.61 33.10 -23.03
N ASN A 90 -5.86 32.90 -22.64
CA ASN A 90 -6.29 31.96 -21.59
C ASN A 90 -5.75 32.27 -20.18
N SER A 91 -5.43 33.54 -19.87
CA SER A 91 -4.97 33.95 -18.54
C SER A 91 -6.09 33.95 -17.48
N GLY A 92 -7.35 34.05 -17.90
CA GLY A 92 -8.54 34.01 -17.06
C GLY A 92 -9.33 32.69 -17.15
N THR A 93 -8.75 31.62 -17.70
CA THR A 93 -9.40 30.31 -17.96
C THR A 93 -10.52 30.33 -19.00
N GLU A 94 -10.45 31.27 -19.95
CA GLU A 94 -11.42 31.48 -21.01
C GLU A 94 -11.71 30.20 -21.80
N PHE A 95 -10.70 29.40 -22.14
CA PHE A 95 -10.88 28.14 -22.88
C PHE A 95 -11.33 26.96 -21.99
N GLY A 96 -11.39 27.16 -20.67
CA GLY A 96 -11.82 26.16 -19.70
C GLY A 96 -10.68 25.31 -19.13
N GLY A 97 -10.93 24.69 -17.96
CA GLY A 97 -9.92 23.95 -17.20
C GLY A 97 -9.41 22.66 -17.85
N THR A 98 -10.11 22.16 -18.87
CA THR A 98 -9.81 20.91 -19.60
C THR A 98 -9.49 21.15 -21.08
N ALA A 99 -9.28 22.40 -21.49
CA ALA A 99 -9.05 22.77 -22.90
C ALA A 99 -7.88 22.01 -23.52
N PHE A 100 -6.82 21.80 -22.74
CA PHE A 100 -5.57 21.17 -23.16
C PHE A 100 -5.39 19.82 -22.48
N ASN A 101 -6.16 18.83 -22.94
CA ASN A 101 -6.22 17.46 -22.40
C ASN A 101 -5.48 16.43 -23.28
N GLY A 102 -4.66 16.88 -24.23
CA GLY A 102 -3.94 16.02 -25.18
C GLY A 102 -4.70 15.72 -26.48
N GLU A 103 -5.94 16.17 -26.62
CA GLU A 103 -6.66 16.12 -27.90
C GLU A 103 -6.25 17.28 -28.83
N ALA A 104 -6.51 17.12 -30.13
CA ALA A 104 -6.27 18.17 -31.11
C ALA A 104 -7.17 19.39 -30.88
N ARG A 105 -6.59 20.59 -31.05
CA ARG A 105 -7.27 21.87 -30.87
C ARG A 105 -6.91 22.83 -32.00
N TRP A 106 -7.85 23.68 -32.37
CA TRP A 106 -7.71 24.68 -33.42
C TRP A 106 -8.12 26.06 -32.92
N LEU A 107 -7.25 27.04 -33.10
CA LEU A 107 -7.50 28.43 -32.74
C LEU A 107 -8.13 29.16 -33.92
N GLN A 108 -9.31 29.76 -33.69
CA GLN A 108 -9.94 30.70 -34.59
C GLN A 108 -9.64 32.12 -34.12
N VAL A 109 -9.30 32.99 -35.08
CA VAL A 109 -9.02 34.41 -34.83
C VAL A 109 -10.03 35.25 -35.61
N GLU A 110 -10.53 36.30 -34.99
CA GLU A 110 -11.46 37.23 -35.61
C GLU A 110 -11.03 38.67 -35.34
N VAL A 111 -11.16 39.54 -36.33
CA VAL A 111 -10.94 40.99 -36.19
C VAL A 111 -12.29 41.65 -35.97
N CYS A 112 -12.49 42.24 -34.80
CA CYS A 112 -13.74 42.91 -34.44
C CYS A 112 -13.85 44.28 -35.14
N THR A 113 -15.07 44.70 -35.45
CA THR A 113 -15.31 46.04 -36.04
C THR A 113 -15.15 47.17 -35.02
N ASP A 114 -15.31 46.87 -33.73
CA ASP A 114 -15.15 47.79 -32.60
C ASP A 114 -14.80 47.03 -31.31
N GLY A 115 -14.64 47.77 -30.20
CA GLY A 115 -14.32 47.20 -28.88
C GLY A 115 -15.42 46.36 -28.23
N THR A 116 -16.66 46.41 -28.73
CA THR A 116 -17.77 45.57 -28.24
C THR A 116 -17.84 44.21 -28.94
N CYS A 117 -17.18 44.10 -30.10
CA CYS A 117 -17.12 42.90 -30.93
C CYS A 117 -18.50 42.29 -31.27
N GLY A 118 -19.52 43.14 -31.45
CA GLY A 118 -20.85 42.75 -31.93
C GLY A 118 -20.85 42.27 -33.38
N SER A 119 -19.85 42.68 -34.17
CA SER A 119 -19.54 42.17 -35.51
C SER A 119 -18.04 41.96 -35.66
N SER A 120 -17.65 40.98 -36.48
CA SER A 120 -16.25 40.59 -36.69
C SER A 120 -16.02 39.93 -38.05
N THR A 121 -14.78 40.01 -38.53
CA THR A 121 -14.28 39.26 -39.68
C THR A 121 -13.50 38.05 -39.18
N VAL A 122 -13.94 36.85 -39.52
CA VAL A 122 -13.21 35.60 -39.18
C VAL A 122 -12.02 35.43 -40.12
N LEU A 123 -10.85 35.12 -39.55
CA LEU A 123 -9.62 34.85 -40.30
C LEU A 123 -9.48 33.33 -40.48
N GLY A 124 -9.67 32.85 -41.71
CA GLY A 124 -9.51 31.45 -42.08
C GLY A 124 -8.12 31.12 -42.65
N PRO A 125 -7.68 29.84 -42.59
CA PRO A 125 -8.29 28.73 -41.83
C PRO A 125 -7.93 28.79 -40.33
N ARG A 126 -8.65 28.03 -39.49
CA ARG A 126 -8.27 27.89 -38.07
C ARG A 126 -6.88 27.27 -37.96
N GLN A 127 -6.08 27.77 -37.04
CA GLN A 127 -4.70 27.33 -36.87
C GLN A 127 -4.62 26.17 -35.86
N PRO A 128 -3.95 25.06 -36.19
CA PRO A 128 -3.76 23.97 -35.24
C PRO A 128 -2.90 24.45 -34.07
N MET A 129 -3.34 24.19 -32.85
CA MET A 129 -2.52 24.37 -31.66
C MET A 129 -1.60 23.17 -31.50
N THR A 130 -0.33 23.36 -31.85
CA THR A 130 0.70 22.34 -31.64
C THR A 130 1.15 22.33 -30.19
N ALA A 131 1.62 21.18 -29.70
CA ALA A 131 2.11 21.07 -28.34
C ALA A 131 3.31 22.02 -28.12
N ALA A 132 3.22 22.87 -27.09
CA ALA A 132 4.40 23.55 -26.58
C ALA A 132 5.29 22.52 -25.85
N PRO A 133 6.63 22.56 -25.98
CA PRO A 133 7.54 21.57 -25.39
C PRO A 133 7.39 21.37 -23.86
N TYR A 134 6.77 22.32 -23.15
CA TYR A 134 6.51 22.26 -21.71
C TYR A 134 5.05 21.95 -21.31
N ALA A 135 4.14 21.68 -22.26
CA ALA A 135 2.78 21.21 -21.97
C ALA A 135 2.72 19.70 -21.67
N LEU A 136 3.85 19.00 -21.81
CA LEU A 136 4.02 17.58 -21.52
C LEU A 136 4.66 17.40 -20.15
N GLY A 137 3.89 17.56 -19.08
CA GLY A 137 4.27 16.90 -17.82
C GLY A 137 4.36 15.39 -18.04
N PRO A 138 5.20 14.65 -17.28
CA PRO A 138 5.43 13.21 -17.51
C PRO A 138 4.18 12.33 -17.37
N TRP A 139 3.08 12.90 -16.89
CA TRP A 139 1.79 12.23 -16.71
C TRP A 139 0.75 12.88 -17.64
N GLN A 140 0.75 12.49 -18.91
CA GLN A 140 -0.35 12.86 -19.80
C GLN A 140 -1.62 12.11 -19.37
N LEU A 141 -2.67 12.85 -19.04
CA LEU A 141 -4.00 12.32 -18.73
C LEU A 141 -4.63 11.78 -20.02
N SER A 142 -4.63 10.47 -20.22
CA SER A 142 -5.47 9.86 -21.27
C SER A 142 -6.20 8.63 -20.74
N GLY A 143 -7.53 8.73 -20.76
CA GLY A 143 -8.47 7.61 -20.60
C GLY A 143 -8.21 6.70 -19.40
N THR A 144 -8.41 5.39 -19.61
CA THR A 144 -8.19 4.36 -18.60
C THR A 144 -6.73 4.01 -18.38
N SER A 145 -5.78 4.55 -19.16
CA SER A 145 -4.38 4.13 -19.08
C SER A 145 -3.69 4.68 -17.84
N ILE A 146 -3.54 6.01 -17.72
CA ILE A 146 -3.00 6.70 -16.54
C ILE A 146 -3.87 7.95 -16.26
N SER A 147 -4.34 8.07 -15.02
CA SER A 147 -5.16 9.18 -14.55
C SER A 147 -4.58 9.82 -13.28
N TYR A 148 -4.75 11.13 -13.14
CA TYR A 148 -4.46 11.87 -11.91
C TYR A 148 -5.73 12.60 -11.47
N THR A 149 -6.33 12.15 -10.37
CA THR A 149 -7.60 12.67 -9.86
C THR A 149 -7.49 12.91 -8.36
N ASN A 150 -7.79 14.12 -7.90
CA ASN A 150 -7.79 14.50 -6.48
C ASN A 150 -6.48 14.12 -5.73
N GLY A 151 -5.33 14.31 -6.36
CA GLY A 151 -4.03 13.98 -5.75
C GLY A 151 -3.60 12.52 -5.85
N LYS A 152 -4.41 11.65 -6.50
CA LYS A 152 -4.16 10.21 -6.61
C LYS A 152 -3.86 9.81 -8.04
N VAL A 153 -2.96 8.84 -8.22
CA VAL A 153 -2.62 8.25 -9.51
C VAL A 153 -3.38 6.93 -9.70
N GLY A 154 -4.14 6.82 -10.79
CA GLY A 154 -4.74 5.58 -11.25
C GLY A 154 -4.02 5.06 -12.49
N ILE A 155 -3.67 3.78 -12.53
CA ILE A 155 -3.20 3.08 -13.73
C ILE A 155 -4.26 2.04 -14.06
N GLY A 156 -4.87 2.08 -15.25
CA GLY A 156 -5.98 1.18 -15.60
C GLY A 156 -7.34 1.59 -15.02
N THR A 157 -7.43 2.73 -14.34
CA THR A 157 -8.67 3.23 -13.70
C THR A 157 -8.69 4.76 -13.61
N ALA A 158 -9.86 5.35 -13.84
CA ALA A 158 -10.13 6.79 -13.64
C ALA A 158 -10.64 7.12 -12.22
N ALA A 159 -10.95 6.09 -11.41
CA ALA A 159 -11.44 6.25 -10.04
C ALA A 159 -10.46 5.61 -9.04
N PRO A 160 -9.29 6.22 -8.76
CA PRO A 160 -8.33 5.69 -7.82
C PRO A 160 -8.85 5.71 -6.37
N GLY A 161 -8.90 4.54 -5.71
CA GLY A 161 -9.32 4.41 -4.31
C GLY A 161 -8.22 4.81 -3.32
N ALA A 162 -6.96 4.60 -3.68
CA ALA A 162 -5.76 4.94 -2.91
C ALA A 162 -4.86 5.91 -3.68
N SER A 163 -3.82 6.47 -3.02
CA SER A 163 -2.87 7.41 -3.64
C SER A 163 -2.22 6.85 -4.92
N LEU A 164 -2.01 5.54 -4.98
CA LEU A 164 -1.71 4.79 -6.19
C LEU A 164 -2.73 3.63 -6.30
N HIS A 165 -3.45 3.55 -7.41
CA HIS A 165 -4.38 2.45 -7.70
C HIS A 165 -4.04 1.86 -9.07
N VAL A 166 -3.49 0.65 -9.09
CA VAL A 166 -3.21 -0.09 -10.34
C VAL A 166 -4.29 -1.14 -10.56
N LYS A 167 -4.97 -1.09 -11.72
CA LYS A 167 -6.03 -2.00 -12.15
C LYS A 167 -5.69 -2.55 -13.53
N THR A 168 -5.04 -3.71 -13.59
CA THR A 168 -4.57 -4.33 -14.84
C THR A 168 -5.12 -5.75 -15.03
N LEU A 169 -4.98 -6.30 -16.25
CA LEU A 169 -5.27 -7.70 -16.58
C LEU A 169 -4.01 -8.59 -16.52
N ASP A 170 -2.81 -7.99 -16.58
CA ASP A 170 -1.51 -8.67 -16.55
C ASP A 170 -0.78 -8.44 -15.21
N GLU A 171 0.55 -8.44 -15.18
CA GLU A 171 1.33 -8.13 -13.97
C GLU A 171 1.01 -6.73 -13.44
N GLY A 172 0.58 -6.66 -12.16
CA GLY A 172 0.18 -5.42 -11.50
C GLY A 172 1.31 -4.45 -11.20
N LEU A 173 2.38 -4.94 -10.57
CA LEU A 173 3.50 -4.10 -10.13
C LEU A 173 4.78 -4.93 -10.19
N ARG A 174 5.71 -4.54 -11.06
CA ARG A 174 7.07 -5.07 -11.09
C ARG A 174 8.01 -4.11 -10.39
N ILE A 175 8.74 -4.61 -9.39
CA ILE A 175 9.87 -3.91 -8.77
C ILE A 175 11.10 -4.74 -9.12
N GLU A 176 11.95 -4.20 -10.00
CA GLU A 176 13.17 -4.86 -10.48
C GLU A 176 14.38 -4.01 -10.12
N GLY A 177 15.47 -4.67 -9.72
CA GLY A 177 16.74 -4.00 -9.51
C GLY A 177 17.53 -3.95 -10.81
N SER A 178 18.59 -3.14 -10.80
CA SER A 178 19.28 -2.74 -12.02
C SER A 178 20.39 -3.69 -12.50
N ALA A 179 20.64 -4.80 -11.82
CA ALA A 179 21.78 -5.69 -12.10
C ALA A 179 21.36 -7.15 -12.34
N ILE A 180 22.16 -7.86 -13.13
CA ILE A 180 22.02 -9.31 -13.32
C ILE A 180 22.80 -10.02 -12.22
N GLY A 181 22.16 -10.92 -11.46
CA GLY A 181 22.77 -11.58 -10.30
C GLY A 181 22.92 -10.64 -9.10
N ASN A 182 23.79 -10.95 -8.14
CA ASN A 182 24.00 -10.10 -6.97
C ASN A 182 25.06 -9.02 -7.28
N PRO A 183 24.84 -7.73 -6.95
CA PRO A 183 23.71 -7.17 -6.18
C PRO A 183 22.50 -6.72 -7.02
N ASN A 184 21.35 -7.40 -6.91
CA ASN A 184 20.10 -6.98 -7.56
C ASN A 184 19.06 -6.51 -6.52
N SER A 185 19.22 -5.28 -6.06
CA SER A 185 18.39 -4.69 -5.01
C SER A 185 17.05 -4.17 -5.53
N ALA A 186 15.95 -4.73 -5.03
CA ALA A 186 14.58 -4.39 -5.43
C ALA A 186 13.62 -4.55 -4.25
N TRP A 187 13.11 -3.45 -3.69
CA TRP A 187 12.22 -3.50 -2.52
C TRP A 187 11.21 -2.36 -2.44
N ILE A 188 10.17 -2.59 -1.65
CA ILE A 188 9.22 -1.58 -1.19
C ILE A 188 9.53 -1.30 0.29
N SER A 189 9.87 -0.06 0.62
CA SER A 189 10.12 0.38 2.01
C SER A 189 8.87 0.96 2.67
N PHE A 190 8.81 0.84 3.99
CA PHE A 190 7.75 1.39 4.82
C PHE A 190 8.40 2.24 5.90
N SER A 191 7.94 3.48 6.05
CA SER A 191 8.42 4.42 7.07
C SER A 191 7.25 5.08 7.79
N ASP A 192 7.49 5.57 9.01
CA ASP A 192 6.51 6.38 9.73
C ASP A 192 6.51 7.84 9.25
N ALA A 193 5.62 8.66 9.83
CA ALA A 193 5.49 10.08 9.49
C ALA A 193 6.73 10.92 9.85
N SER A 194 7.64 10.41 10.70
CA SER A 194 8.92 11.05 11.02
C SER A 194 10.02 10.71 10.00
N GLY A 195 9.74 9.82 9.05
CA GLY A 195 10.71 9.29 8.08
C GLY A 195 11.50 8.09 8.59
N THR A 196 11.21 7.58 9.79
CA THR A 196 11.89 6.42 10.35
C THR A 196 11.45 5.16 9.61
N SER A 197 12.40 4.41 9.04
CA SER A 197 12.12 3.15 8.37
C SER A 197 11.61 2.10 9.35
N LEU A 198 10.41 1.58 9.08
CA LEU A 198 9.74 0.52 9.83
C LEU A 198 10.10 -0.86 9.32
N GLY A 199 10.36 -1.00 8.01
CA GLY A 199 10.63 -2.28 7.37
C GLY A 199 10.58 -2.21 5.84
N TYR A 200 10.68 -3.39 5.21
CA TYR A 200 10.57 -3.51 3.75
C TYR A 200 10.09 -4.90 3.33
N VAL A 201 9.62 -4.99 2.09
CA VAL A 201 9.37 -6.25 1.37
C VAL A 201 10.17 -6.25 0.08
N GLY A 202 10.98 -7.29 -0.15
CA GLY A 202 11.80 -7.43 -1.35
C GLY A 202 13.20 -7.94 -1.07
N ASP A 203 14.09 -7.80 -2.04
CA ASP A 203 15.52 -8.06 -1.88
C ASP A 203 16.22 -6.77 -1.47
N GLY A 204 16.45 -6.62 -0.16
CA GLY A 204 17.20 -5.51 0.42
C GLY A 204 18.70 -5.77 0.53
N SER A 205 19.19 -6.88 -0.01
CA SER A 205 20.59 -7.29 0.06
C SER A 205 21.30 -7.01 -1.26
N SER A 206 22.60 -6.82 -1.15
CA SER A 206 23.51 -6.73 -2.29
C SER A 206 24.36 -8.02 -2.41
N GLN A 207 24.15 -9.00 -1.52
CA GLN A 207 25.08 -10.11 -1.30
C GLN A 207 24.42 -11.48 -1.46
N ASP A 208 23.10 -11.57 -1.33
CA ASP A 208 22.32 -12.79 -1.46
C ASP A 208 21.10 -12.57 -2.34
N ALA A 209 20.47 -13.66 -2.77
CA ALA A 209 19.29 -13.62 -3.65
C ALA A 209 17.99 -13.92 -2.85
N ASN A 210 17.98 -13.67 -1.54
CA ASN A 210 16.80 -13.95 -0.72
C ASN A 210 15.81 -12.79 -0.78
N MET A 211 14.53 -13.11 -0.69
CA MET A 211 13.49 -12.12 -0.43
C MET A 211 13.20 -12.04 1.06
N TYR A 212 13.01 -10.83 1.56
CA TYR A 212 12.71 -10.56 2.96
C TYR A 212 11.32 -9.94 3.10
N LEU A 213 10.62 -10.37 4.15
CA LEU A 213 9.58 -9.59 4.82
C LEU A 213 10.20 -9.13 6.14
N SER A 214 10.55 -7.85 6.22
CA SER A 214 11.41 -7.32 7.28
C SER A 214 10.73 -6.21 8.06
N SER A 215 10.99 -6.17 9.37
CA SER A 215 10.79 -5.00 10.22
C SER A 215 12.08 -4.68 10.97
N TYR A 216 12.40 -3.40 11.09
CA TYR A 216 13.63 -2.95 11.74
C TYR A 216 13.51 -2.83 13.26
N ALA A 217 12.34 -2.45 13.76
CA ALA A 217 12.14 -2.14 15.18
C ALA A 217 11.03 -2.98 15.85
N ASN A 218 10.14 -3.58 15.06
CA ASN A 218 8.94 -4.23 15.56
C ASN A 218 8.78 -5.63 14.95
N ASP A 219 7.62 -6.23 15.21
CA ASP A 219 7.32 -7.59 14.79
C ASP A 219 6.86 -7.67 13.33
N VAL A 220 7.20 -8.78 12.68
CA VAL A 220 6.52 -9.18 11.45
C VAL A 220 5.32 -10.04 11.84
N ILE A 221 4.12 -9.55 11.55
CA ILE A 221 2.85 -10.18 11.92
C ILE A 221 2.08 -10.59 10.66
N ILE A 222 1.73 -11.87 10.54
CA ILE A 222 0.83 -12.38 9.51
C ILE A 222 -0.58 -12.52 10.13
N TYR A 223 -1.46 -11.59 9.78
CA TYR A 223 -2.82 -11.48 10.31
C TYR A 223 -3.86 -11.97 9.28
N THR A 224 -4.87 -12.71 9.73
CA THR A 224 -6.07 -13.01 8.95
C THR A 224 -7.32 -12.59 9.73
N ALA A 225 -8.50 -12.61 9.10
CA ALA A 225 -9.75 -12.28 9.77
C ALA A 225 -10.02 -13.13 11.04
N GLY A 226 -9.39 -14.32 11.15
CA GLY A 226 -9.43 -15.19 12.33
C GLY A 226 -8.37 -14.89 13.41
N GLY A 227 -7.56 -13.85 13.25
CA GLY A 227 -6.49 -13.46 14.19
C GLY A 227 -5.07 -13.72 13.68
N TYR A 228 -4.13 -13.90 14.61
CA TYR A 228 -2.69 -14.06 14.32
C TYR A 228 -2.34 -15.48 13.92
N ASN A 229 -1.75 -15.66 12.73
CA ASN A 229 -1.27 -16.98 12.29
C ASN A 229 0.20 -17.18 12.63
N VAL A 230 1.03 -16.15 12.42
CA VAL A 230 2.46 -16.16 12.77
C VAL A 230 2.89 -14.77 13.21
N THR A 231 3.58 -14.68 14.34
CA THR A 231 4.23 -13.45 14.83
C THR A 231 5.72 -13.74 15.01
N LYS A 232 6.60 -12.92 14.45
CA LYS A 232 8.02 -12.92 14.80
C LYS A 232 8.30 -11.77 15.77
N ALA A 233 8.54 -12.08 17.04
CA ALA A 233 8.80 -11.10 18.09
C ALA A 233 10.12 -11.37 18.82
N ASN A 234 10.99 -10.36 18.97
CA ASN A 234 12.27 -10.48 19.67
C ASN A 234 13.13 -11.68 19.19
N GLY A 235 13.08 -11.99 17.89
CA GLY A 235 13.78 -13.14 17.29
C GLY A 235 13.13 -14.51 17.54
N ARG A 236 11.90 -14.56 18.06
CA ARG A 236 11.12 -15.78 18.35
C ARG A 236 9.93 -15.88 17.42
N VAL A 237 9.42 -17.09 17.20
CA VAL A 237 8.22 -17.35 16.38
C VAL A 237 7.08 -17.79 17.28
N GLY A 238 5.99 -17.00 17.29
CA GLY A 238 4.72 -17.34 17.91
C GLY A 238 3.70 -17.79 16.86
N ILE A 239 3.03 -18.92 17.08
CA ILE A 239 1.89 -19.38 16.29
C ILE A 239 0.68 -19.43 17.23
N GLY A 240 -0.35 -18.62 16.96
CA GLY A 240 -1.50 -18.45 17.87
C GLY A 240 -1.20 -17.65 19.14
N THR A 241 -0.08 -16.93 19.20
CA THR A 241 0.29 -16.01 20.30
C THR A 241 1.14 -14.85 19.76
N THR A 242 1.03 -13.68 20.38
CA THR A 242 1.86 -12.48 20.10
C THR A 242 3.01 -12.30 21.09
N ALA A 243 3.03 -13.05 22.20
CA ALA A 243 4.06 -12.98 23.23
C ALA A 243 4.74 -14.35 23.40
N PRO A 244 5.57 -14.80 22.43
CA PRO A 244 6.22 -16.10 22.51
C PRO A 244 7.19 -16.16 23.70
N ALA A 245 6.92 -17.07 24.65
CA ALA A 245 7.77 -17.26 25.82
C ALA A 245 9.09 -17.98 25.50
N GLU A 246 9.13 -18.71 24.39
CA GLU A 246 10.27 -19.50 23.89
C GLU A 246 10.63 -19.15 22.45
N LYS A 247 11.77 -19.64 21.93
CA LYS A 247 12.17 -19.42 20.52
C LYS A 247 11.09 -19.83 19.51
N LEU A 248 10.31 -20.86 19.83
CA LEU A 248 9.11 -21.29 19.12
C LEU A 248 8.01 -21.54 20.16
N ASP A 249 6.95 -20.74 20.18
CA ASP A 249 5.77 -20.88 21.05
C ASP A 249 4.53 -21.10 20.17
N VAL A 250 3.98 -22.31 20.21
CA VAL A 250 2.78 -22.67 19.44
C VAL A 250 1.63 -22.96 20.39
N ARG A 251 0.55 -22.19 20.26
CA ARG A 251 -0.72 -22.41 20.97
C ARG A 251 -1.63 -23.28 20.10
N GLY A 252 -1.43 -24.59 20.20
CA GLY A 252 -2.19 -25.59 19.44
C GLY A 252 -1.38 -26.85 19.18
N ASN A 253 -1.90 -27.71 18.32
CA ASN A 253 -1.21 -28.93 17.90
C ASN A 253 -0.10 -28.61 16.88
N ILE A 254 1.06 -29.25 17.00
CA ILE A 254 2.15 -29.15 16.02
C ILE A 254 2.20 -30.46 15.23
N LYS A 255 2.08 -30.37 13.90
CA LYS A 255 2.29 -31.50 12.98
C LYS A 255 3.77 -31.53 12.57
N LEU A 256 4.49 -32.61 12.86
CA LEU A 256 5.90 -32.76 12.50
C LEU A 256 6.09 -33.81 11.39
N GLY A 257 6.94 -33.53 10.40
CA GLY A 257 7.17 -34.42 9.25
C GLY A 257 6.02 -34.46 8.23
N THR A 258 6.26 -35.10 7.08
CA THR A 258 5.32 -35.16 5.93
C THR A 258 4.00 -35.85 6.27
N SER A 259 4.04 -36.81 7.18
CA SER A 259 2.85 -37.59 7.58
C SER A 259 2.23 -37.12 8.90
N GLY A 260 2.94 -36.33 9.72
CA GLY A 260 2.42 -35.73 10.95
C GLY A 260 2.60 -36.57 12.20
N GLN A 261 3.81 -36.58 12.73
CA GLN A 261 4.11 -37.10 14.05
C GLN A 261 3.38 -36.27 15.10
N TYR A 262 2.54 -36.96 15.88
CA TYR A 262 1.85 -36.38 17.04
C TYR A 262 2.71 -36.56 18.28
N PHE A 263 2.84 -35.49 19.07
CA PHE A 263 3.28 -35.56 20.46
C PHE A 263 2.08 -35.25 21.34
N ALA A 264 1.61 -36.22 22.11
CA ALA A 264 0.69 -35.96 23.21
C ALA A 264 1.49 -36.00 24.52
N ARG A 265 1.47 -34.92 25.29
CA ARG A 265 2.03 -34.85 26.64
C ARG A 265 0.88 -34.66 27.61
N GLY A 266 0.83 -35.51 28.63
CA GLY A 266 -0.25 -35.50 29.61
C GLY A 266 0.23 -35.57 31.05
N ARG A 267 -0.51 -34.93 31.95
CA ARG A 267 -0.45 -35.15 33.40
C ARG A 267 -1.78 -35.73 33.85
N VAL A 268 -1.76 -36.86 34.53
CA VAL A 268 -2.96 -37.55 35.02
C VAL A 268 -2.90 -37.63 36.53
N SER A 269 -4.02 -37.35 37.20
CA SER A 269 -4.16 -37.40 38.66
C SER A 269 -4.20 -38.84 39.18
N SER A 270 -4.14 -38.99 40.51
CA SER A 270 -4.26 -40.29 41.17
C SER A 270 -5.61 -40.99 40.98
N THR A 271 -6.66 -40.25 40.57
CA THR A 271 -7.99 -40.79 40.27
C THR A 271 -8.21 -41.01 38.77
N GLY A 272 -7.20 -40.73 37.93
CA GLY A 272 -7.29 -40.89 36.48
C GLY A 272 -7.82 -39.67 35.72
N ALA A 273 -8.18 -38.58 36.41
CA ALA A 273 -8.56 -37.34 35.74
C ALA A 273 -7.35 -36.67 35.07
N VAL A 274 -7.53 -36.13 33.86
CA VAL A 274 -6.51 -35.36 33.14
C VAL A 274 -6.33 -34.01 33.81
N LEU A 275 -5.14 -33.74 34.34
CA LEU A 275 -4.78 -32.47 34.96
C LEU A 275 -4.20 -31.47 33.95
N SER A 276 -3.53 -31.97 32.91
CA SER A 276 -3.07 -31.17 31.78
C SER A 276 -2.76 -32.05 30.55
N GLY A 277 -2.83 -31.46 29.36
CA GLY A 277 -2.66 -32.15 28.06
C GLY A 277 -3.97 -32.26 27.27
N THR A 278 -3.86 -32.52 25.98
CA THR A 278 -5.00 -32.70 25.03
C THR A 278 -4.70 -33.84 24.06
N GLY A 279 -5.72 -34.35 23.35
CA GLY A 279 -5.57 -35.44 22.38
C GLY A 279 -5.67 -36.85 23.00
N PHE A 280 -6.09 -36.95 24.26
CA PHE A 280 -6.36 -38.19 24.94
C PHE A 280 -7.37 -37.98 26.08
N THR A 281 -8.03 -39.07 26.48
CA THR A 281 -8.75 -39.19 27.75
C THR A 281 -8.03 -40.19 28.65
N ALA A 282 -8.23 -40.07 29.96
CA ALA A 282 -7.63 -40.95 30.94
C ALA A 282 -8.67 -41.42 31.96
N SER A 283 -8.50 -42.65 32.45
CA SER A 283 -9.28 -43.19 33.55
C SER A 283 -8.45 -44.16 34.39
N GLN A 284 -8.73 -44.20 35.69
CA GLN A 284 -8.21 -45.26 36.53
C GLN A 284 -9.12 -46.47 36.41
N VAL A 285 -8.58 -47.57 35.90
CA VAL A 285 -9.35 -48.80 35.66
C VAL A 285 -9.18 -49.82 36.78
N ASN A 286 -8.11 -49.70 37.56
CA ASN A 286 -7.83 -50.49 38.77
C ASN A 286 -6.83 -49.74 39.66
N LEU A 287 -6.62 -50.22 40.88
CA LEU A 287 -5.60 -49.68 41.80
C LEU A 287 -4.24 -49.60 41.07
N GLY A 288 -3.70 -48.38 40.95
CA GLY A 288 -2.44 -48.13 40.26
C GLY A 288 -2.43 -48.45 38.75
N ILE A 289 -3.56 -48.70 38.10
CA ILE A 289 -3.64 -48.98 36.65
C ILE A 289 -4.52 -47.93 35.98
N TYR A 290 -3.95 -47.28 34.96
CA TYR A 290 -4.59 -46.19 34.24
C TYR A 290 -4.66 -46.50 32.76
N SER A 291 -5.84 -46.30 32.18
CA SER A 291 -6.06 -46.35 30.75
C SER A 291 -5.91 -44.95 30.16
N ILE A 292 -5.12 -44.83 29.11
CA ILE A 292 -4.97 -43.62 28.28
C ILE A 292 -5.55 -43.93 26.91
N GLN A 293 -6.67 -43.31 26.56
CA GLN A 293 -7.30 -43.46 25.26
C GLN A 293 -6.93 -42.26 24.39
N PHE A 294 -6.34 -42.49 23.22
CA PHE A 294 -6.02 -41.41 22.28
C PHE A 294 -7.27 -40.98 21.52
N ASP A 295 -7.51 -39.67 21.42
CA ASP A 295 -8.67 -39.11 20.70
C ASP A 295 -8.58 -39.39 19.20
N THR A 296 -7.36 -39.62 18.69
CA THR A 296 -7.14 -40.12 17.34
C THR A 296 -6.11 -41.23 17.33
N ALA A 297 -6.42 -42.31 16.61
CA ALA A 297 -5.56 -43.48 16.49
C ALA A 297 -4.24 -43.18 15.76
N PHE A 298 -3.19 -43.89 16.14
CA PHE A 298 -1.96 -44.06 15.35
C PHE A 298 -2.21 -45.04 14.18
N PRO A 299 -1.41 -45.00 13.10
CA PRO A 299 -1.57 -45.90 11.95
C PRO A 299 -1.52 -47.38 12.34
N THR A 300 -2.28 -48.19 11.62
CA THR A 300 -2.29 -49.65 11.79
C THR A 300 -0.88 -50.22 11.57
N GLY A 301 -0.42 -51.05 12.51
CA GLY A 301 0.91 -51.65 12.47
C GLY A 301 2.04 -50.80 13.07
N GLN A 302 1.72 -49.62 13.63
CA GLN A 302 2.69 -48.75 14.29
C GLN A 302 2.20 -48.40 15.70
N SER A 303 2.75 -49.06 16.70
CA SER A 303 2.50 -48.69 18.10
C SER A 303 3.26 -47.41 18.44
N PRO A 304 2.63 -46.46 19.15
CA PRO A 304 3.33 -45.27 19.61
C PRO A 304 4.35 -45.62 20.69
N ILE A 305 5.44 -44.84 20.73
CA ILE A 305 6.43 -44.86 21.81
C ILE A 305 5.88 -44.03 22.96
N ILE A 306 5.86 -44.61 24.15
CA ILE A 306 5.34 -43.96 25.35
C ILE A 306 6.38 -44.02 26.45
N THR A 307 6.64 -42.88 27.07
CA THR A 307 7.36 -42.79 28.33
C THR A 307 6.44 -42.24 29.40
N ALA A 308 6.55 -42.75 30.63
CA ALA A 308 5.73 -42.33 31.76
C ALA A 308 6.60 -42.23 33.02
N SER A 309 6.28 -41.26 33.88
CA SER A 309 6.95 -41.00 35.14
C SER A 309 5.93 -40.74 36.23
N ALA A 310 5.98 -41.51 37.32
CA ALA A 310 5.11 -41.33 38.47
C ALA A 310 5.48 -40.04 39.24
N GLU A 311 4.49 -39.34 39.77
CA GLU A 311 4.71 -38.22 40.68
C GLU A 311 5.07 -38.75 42.08
N SER A 312 6.29 -38.43 42.54
CA SER A 312 6.76 -38.80 43.88
C SER A 312 6.59 -37.66 44.87
N LEU A 313 6.10 -37.98 46.07
CA LEU A 313 6.05 -37.10 47.24
C LEU A 313 6.92 -37.69 48.37
N GLY A 314 8.17 -38.05 48.05
CA GLY A 314 9.13 -38.60 49.03
C GLY A 314 9.09 -40.13 49.17
N SER A 315 8.57 -40.85 48.18
CA SER A 315 8.64 -42.33 48.12
C SER A 315 8.99 -42.78 46.71
N ALA A 316 9.79 -43.84 46.57
CA ALA A 316 10.13 -44.39 45.26
C ALA A 316 8.88 -45.00 44.60
N LEU A 317 8.49 -44.41 43.48
CA LEU A 317 7.36 -44.82 42.64
C LEU A 317 7.85 -45.00 41.21
N PHE A 318 7.31 -46.01 40.56
CA PHE A 318 7.65 -46.36 39.19
C PHE A 318 6.39 -46.28 38.34
N ALA A 319 6.55 -45.75 37.13
CA ALA A 319 5.54 -45.83 36.09
C ALA A 319 6.07 -46.73 34.98
N VAL A 320 5.27 -47.70 34.58
CA VAL A 320 5.58 -48.59 33.46
C VAL A 320 4.41 -48.59 32.49
N VAL A 321 4.73 -48.49 31.20
CA VAL A 321 3.76 -48.69 30.13
C VAL A 321 3.51 -50.19 30.03
N ALA A 322 2.35 -50.66 30.49
CA ALA A 322 2.00 -52.08 30.54
C ALA A 322 1.68 -52.63 29.15
N PHE A 323 0.97 -51.85 28.33
CA PHE A 323 0.79 -52.13 26.92
C PHE A 323 0.48 -50.84 26.16
N THR A 324 0.66 -50.91 24.84
CA THR A 324 0.29 -49.85 23.90
C THR A 324 -0.35 -50.48 22.67
N THR A 325 -1.34 -49.79 22.13
CA THR A 325 -2.05 -50.10 20.89
C THR A 325 -2.11 -48.82 20.07
N THR A 326 -2.70 -48.89 18.87
CA THR A 326 -2.91 -47.70 18.05
C THR A 326 -3.88 -46.69 18.67
N THR A 327 -4.77 -47.12 19.56
CA THR A 327 -5.83 -46.26 20.13
C THR A 327 -5.68 -46.02 21.63
N GLN A 328 -4.90 -46.84 22.33
CA GLN A 328 -4.85 -46.82 23.79
C GLN A 328 -3.49 -47.26 24.30
N ALA A 329 -3.12 -46.77 25.48
CA ALA A 329 -2.07 -47.34 26.31
C ALA A 329 -2.53 -47.55 27.75
N GLN A 330 -1.87 -48.46 28.46
CA GLN A 330 -2.08 -48.64 29.88
C GLN A 330 -0.80 -48.34 30.64
N ILE A 331 -0.92 -47.53 31.69
CA ILE A 331 0.19 -47.17 32.58
C ILE A 331 -0.08 -47.78 33.95
N ARG A 332 0.91 -48.51 34.45
CA ARG A 332 0.88 -49.08 35.81
C ARG A 332 1.84 -48.31 36.70
N ILE A 333 1.33 -47.93 37.87
CA ILE A 333 2.07 -47.26 38.93
C ILE A 333 2.21 -48.20 40.13
N PHE A 334 3.44 -48.36 40.63
CA PHE A 334 3.74 -49.19 41.78
C PHE A 334 4.87 -48.60 42.63
N ASN A 335 4.93 -48.99 43.89
CA ASN A 335 5.96 -48.56 44.83
C ASN A 335 7.23 -49.43 44.74
N ALA A 336 8.26 -49.09 45.53
CA ALA A 336 9.51 -49.85 45.60
C ALA A 336 9.36 -51.34 45.95
N ALA A 337 8.27 -51.73 46.61
CA ALA A 337 7.98 -53.13 46.94
C ALA A 337 7.17 -53.85 45.84
N GLY A 338 6.90 -53.19 44.70
CA GLY A 338 6.11 -53.75 43.59
C GLY A 338 4.59 -53.67 43.79
N ALA A 339 4.12 -53.10 44.91
CA ALA A 339 2.69 -53.00 45.19
C ALA A 339 2.05 -51.88 44.35
N ALA A 340 0.91 -52.20 43.72
CA ALA A 340 0.17 -51.23 42.91
C ALA A 340 -0.29 -50.05 43.77
N THR A 341 -0.09 -48.83 43.28
CA THR A 341 -0.37 -47.61 44.05
C THR A 341 -1.02 -46.55 43.17
N SER A 342 -2.17 -46.02 43.57
CA SER A 342 -2.82 -44.90 42.87
C SER A 342 -2.12 -43.57 43.16
N ARG A 343 -1.35 -43.09 42.18
CA ARG A 343 -0.66 -41.80 42.19
C ARG A 343 -0.76 -41.11 40.83
N GLY A 344 -0.59 -39.79 40.83
CA GLY A 344 -0.50 -39.02 39.60
C GLY A 344 0.78 -39.36 38.83
N PHE A 345 0.79 -39.08 37.54
CA PHE A 345 1.92 -39.33 36.67
C PHE A 345 1.92 -38.39 35.45
N PHE A 346 3.10 -38.23 34.87
CA PHE A 346 3.28 -37.61 33.57
C PHE A 346 3.53 -38.70 32.52
N PHE A 347 3.09 -38.47 31.29
CA PHE A 347 3.51 -39.29 30.16
C PHE A 347 3.71 -38.45 28.90
N ILE A 348 4.51 -38.98 27.99
CA ILE A 348 4.68 -38.49 26.63
C ILE A 348 4.44 -39.67 25.71
N THR A 349 3.58 -39.50 24.72
CA THR A 349 3.41 -40.42 23.60
C THR A 349 3.89 -39.75 22.31
N ALA A 350 4.63 -40.50 21.51
CA ALA A 350 5.14 -40.07 20.22
C ALA A 350 5.03 -41.22 19.22
N GLY A 351 4.56 -40.91 18.01
CA GLY A 351 4.45 -41.91 16.95
C GLY A 351 4.29 -41.24 15.60
N THR A 352 4.68 -41.96 14.55
CA THR A 352 4.39 -41.60 13.18
C THR A 352 2.88 -41.59 12.96
N ARG A 353 2.42 -40.65 12.13
CA ARG A 353 1.26 -40.89 11.29
C ARG A 353 1.71 -41.27 9.90
#